data_AF-A0A554ULU5-F1
#
_entry.id   AF-A0A554ULU5-F1
#
_cell.length_a   1.000
_cell.length_b   1.000
_cell.length_c   1.000
_cell.angle_alpha   90.00
_cell.angle_beta   90.00
_cell.angle_gamma   90.00
#
_symmetry.space_group_name_H-M   'P 1'
#
loop_
_entity.id
_entity.type
_entity.pdbx_description
1 polymer ?
#
loop_
_entity_poly.entity_id
_entity_poly.type
_entity_poly.pdbx_seq_one_letter_code
_entity_poly.pdbx_strand_id
1 'polypeptide(L)'
;MSIDYGLLHPCHFHRVCGNLTVPGETVCTTCCAEFGPFLTTTANRPGVTGPVLPAGTADPHLEQHQRRRDQHDGLAPKPNQTCWLCEERRTCMRIDGRWECMRCRAVS
;
A
#
# COMPACT_ATOMS: atom_id res chain seq x y z
N MET A 1 -9.95 -31.88 15.36
CA MET A 1 -9.48 -32.03 13.97
C MET A 1 -9.16 -30.65 13.46
N SER A 2 -7.88 -30.28 13.38
CA SER A 2 -7.43 -28.96 12.92
C SER A 2 -7.25 -28.99 11.40
N ILE A 3 -7.90 -28.07 10.69
CA ILE A 3 -7.76 -27.93 9.22
C ILE A 3 -6.57 -26.99 8.98
N ASP A 4 -5.60 -27.47 8.20
CA ASP A 4 -4.36 -26.75 7.87
C ASP A 4 -4.52 -26.01 6.54
N TYR A 5 -4.32 -24.69 6.54
CA TYR A 5 -4.54 -23.79 5.40
C TYR A 5 -3.22 -23.15 4.99
N GLY A 6 -2.36 -23.90 4.29
CA GLY A 6 -1.03 -23.41 3.86
C GLY A 6 -1.08 -22.14 3.00
N LEU A 7 -0.85 -20.97 3.62
CA LEU A 7 -0.88 -19.65 2.99
C LEU A 7 0.53 -19.01 2.93
N LEU A 8 1.08 -18.80 1.73
CA LEU A 8 2.49 -18.43 1.51
C LEU A 8 2.82 -16.92 1.57
N HIS A 9 2.11 -16.07 2.32
CA HIS A 9 2.54 -14.67 2.55
C HIS A 9 2.12 -14.11 3.93
N PRO A 10 2.97 -13.30 4.58
CA PRO A 10 2.64 -12.71 5.88
C PRO A 10 1.56 -11.63 5.75
N CYS A 11 0.59 -11.64 6.67
CA CYS A 11 -0.47 -10.64 6.76
C CYS A 11 0.12 -9.23 6.96
N HIS A 12 -0.36 -8.27 6.16
CA HIS A 12 0.07 -6.86 6.20
C HIS A 12 -0.21 -6.18 7.56
N PHE A 13 -1.10 -6.73 8.38
CA PHE A 13 -1.48 -6.23 9.71
C PHE A 13 -0.96 -7.07 10.89
N HIS A 14 0.04 -7.94 10.69
CA HIS A 14 0.48 -8.92 11.71
C HIS A 14 0.90 -8.33 13.08
N ARG A 15 1.19 -7.02 13.17
CA ARG A 15 1.59 -6.36 14.43
C ARG A 15 0.41 -5.91 15.29
N VAL A 16 -0.81 -5.87 14.73
CA VAL A 16 -2.01 -5.27 15.37
C VAL A 16 -3.22 -6.18 15.27
N CYS A 17 -3.24 -7.08 14.28
CA CYS A 17 -4.23 -8.14 14.15
C CYS A 17 -3.81 -9.30 15.05
N GLY A 18 -4.56 -9.59 16.12
CA GLY A 18 -4.32 -10.72 17.04
C GLY A 18 -4.57 -12.10 16.42
N ASN A 19 -4.50 -12.17 15.10
CA ASN A 19 -5.19 -13.13 14.30
C ASN A 19 -4.24 -13.39 13.10
N LEU A 20 -3.21 -14.17 13.41
CA LEU A 20 -2.01 -14.43 12.61
C LEU A 20 -2.31 -15.44 11.49
N THR A 21 -1.79 -15.19 10.29
CA THR A 21 -1.64 -16.19 9.22
C THR A 21 -0.18 -16.24 8.82
N VAL A 22 0.61 -17.04 9.53
CA VAL A 22 1.97 -17.38 9.13
C VAL A 22 1.89 -18.49 8.08
N PRO A 23 2.79 -18.58 7.08
CA PRO A 23 2.86 -19.75 6.22
C PRO A 23 3.07 -21.03 7.03
N GLY A 24 2.06 -21.90 7.05
CA GLY A 24 2.00 -23.08 7.93
C GLY A 24 1.29 -22.85 9.27
N GLU A 25 0.74 -21.66 9.52
CA GLU A 25 -0.20 -21.40 10.61
C GLU A 25 -1.58 -21.00 10.07
N THR A 26 -2.58 -21.25 10.91
CA THR A 26 -4.00 -21.20 10.59
C THR A 26 -4.52 -19.77 10.47
N VAL A 27 -5.44 -19.54 9.54
CA VAL A 27 -6.25 -18.32 9.56
C VAL A 27 -7.01 -18.25 10.87
N CYS A 28 -7.01 -17.05 11.37
CA CYS A 28 -7.45 -16.70 12.68
C CYS A 28 -8.98 -16.53 12.75
N THR A 29 -9.59 -16.72 13.92
CA THR A 29 -11.04 -17.02 14.02
C THR A 29 -11.96 -15.88 13.56
N THR A 30 -11.64 -14.63 13.86
CA THR A 30 -12.43 -13.47 13.39
C THR A 30 -12.42 -13.36 11.87
N CYS A 31 -11.26 -13.55 11.24
CA CYS A 31 -11.17 -13.48 9.78
C CYS A 31 -11.86 -14.67 9.12
N CYS A 32 -11.84 -15.85 9.74
CA CYS A 32 -12.64 -16.98 9.30
C CYS A 32 -14.15 -16.70 9.39
N ALA A 33 -14.61 -16.01 10.43
CA ALA A 33 -16.04 -15.71 10.62
C ALA A 33 -16.54 -14.61 9.66
N GLU A 34 -15.78 -13.54 9.48
CA GLU A 34 -16.18 -12.41 8.62
C GLU A 34 -15.98 -12.69 7.13
N PHE A 35 -14.88 -13.37 6.79
CA PHE A 35 -14.45 -13.54 5.40
C PHE A 35 -14.46 -14.99 4.93
N GLY A 36 -14.97 -15.93 5.73
CA GLY A 36 -14.99 -17.37 5.44
C GLY A 36 -15.45 -17.74 4.02
N PRO A 37 -16.57 -17.21 3.51
CA PRO A 37 -17.01 -17.45 2.13
C PRO A 37 -16.03 -16.98 1.05
N PHE A 38 -15.13 -16.06 1.40
CA PHE A 38 -14.13 -15.46 0.52
C PHE A 38 -12.72 -16.03 0.72
N LEU A 39 -12.49 -16.88 1.73
CA LEU A 39 -11.21 -17.55 1.94
C LEU A 39 -11.07 -18.72 0.98
N THR A 40 -9.96 -18.79 0.24
CA THR A 40 -9.67 -19.88 -0.71
C THR A 40 -8.38 -20.59 -0.31
N THR A 41 -8.44 -21.90 -0.10
CA THR A 41 -7.26 -22.70 0.21
C THR A 41 -6.34 -22.77 -1.01
N THR A 42 -5.08 -22.37 -0.84
CA THR A 42 -4.07 -22.35 -1.91
C THR A 42 -3.45 -23.70 -2.24
N ALA A 43 -3.89 -24.79 -1.59
CA ALA A 43 -3.33 -26.13 -1.72
C ALA A 43 -3.29 -26.68 -3.17
N ASN A 44 -4.02 -26.08 -4.11
CA ASN A 44 -4.09 -26.52 -5.50
C ASN A 44 -3.78 -25.42 -6.54
N ARG A 45 -3.23 -24.28 -6.11
CA ARG A 45 -2.78 -23.26 -7.07
C ARG A 45 -1.40 -23.69 -7.56
N PRO A 46 -1.19 -23.94 -8.88
CA PRO A 46 0.17 -24.14 -9.37
C PRO A 46 0.98 -22.92 -8.96
N GLY A 47 2.00 -23.15 -8.12
CA GLY A 47 2.91 -22.10 -7.70
C GLY A 47 3.37 -21.35 -8.94
N VAL A 48 3.49 -20.03 -8.84
CA VAL A 48 4.05 -19.23 -9.93
C VAL A 48 5.50 -19.69 -10.11
N THR A 49 5.72 -20.69 -10.96
CA THR A 49 7.03 -21.18 -11.40
C THR A 49 7.56 -20.26 -12.49
N GLY A 50 7.55 -18.95 -12.22
CA GLY A 50 8.38 -18.01 -12.95
C GLY A 50 9.76 -18.00 -12.32
N PRO A 51 10.85 -17.77 -13.08
CA PRO A 51 12.14 -17.50 -12.46
C PRO A 51 11.96 -16.36 -11.46
N VAL A 52 12.26 -16.62 -10.19
CA VAL A 52 12.44 -15.58 -9.18
C VAL A 52 13.64 -14.77 -9.67
N LEU A 53 13.37 -13.70 -10.42
CA LEU A 53 14.39 -12.75 -10.78
C LEU A 53 15.03 -12.28 -9.46
N PRO A 54 16.36 -12.27 -9.33
CA PRO A 54 17.00 -11.71 -8.15
C PRO A 54 16.41 -10.32 -7.95
N ALA A 55 16.00 -10.01 -6.72
CA ALA A 55 15.40 -8.73 -6.35
C ALA A 55 16.34 -7.61 -6.81
N GLY A 56 16.09 -7.10 -8.01
CA GLY A 56 16.79 -5.98 -8.58
C GLY A 56 16.54 -4.79 -7.67
N THR A 57 17.62 -4.10 -7.37
CA THR A 57 17.68 -2.84 -6.63
C THR A 57 16.45 -1.95 -6.88
N ALA A 58 15.76 -1.60 -5.78
CA ALA A 58 14.51 -0.83 -5.69
C ALA A 58 13.23 -1.55 -6.14
N ASP A 59 12.39 -1.92 -5.16
CA ASP A 59 11.00 -2.32 -5.40
C ASP A 59 10.22 -1.09 -5.91
N PRO A 60 9.76 -1.08 -7.19
CA PRO A 60 9.09 0.07 -7.79
C PRO A 60 7.77 0.42 -7.09
N HIS A 61 7.13 -0.55 -6.43
CA HIS A 61 5.93 -0.32 -5.66
C HIS A 61 6.24 0.45 -4.38
N LEU A 62 7.32 0.07 -3.67
CA LEU A 62 7.79 0.80 -2.49
C LEU A 62 8.17 2.25 -2.82
N GLU A 63 8.87 2.46 -3.95
CA GLU A 63 9.25 3.79 -4.40
C GLU A 63 8.03 4.67 -4.73
N GLN A 64 7.00 4.09 -5.35
CA GLN A 64 5.76 4.82 -5.63
C GLN A 64 5.01 5.20 -4.35
N HIS A 65 4.97 4.32 -3.34
CA HIS A 65 4.39 4.65 -2.04
C HIS A 65 5.13 5.79 -1.34
N GLN A 66 6.47 5.76 -1.39
CA GLN A 66 7.28 6.84 -0.82
C GLN A 66 7.00 8.17 -1.51
N ARG A 67 7.00 8.23 -2.85
CA ARG A 67 6.67 9.45 -3.61
C ARG A 67 5.29 10.02 -3.24
N ARG A 68 4.29 9.17 -3.02
CA ARG A 68 2.94 9.61 -2.60
C ARG A 68 2.94 10.20 -1.19
N ARG A 69 3.73 9.64 -0.27
CA ARG A 69 3.91 10.19 1.08
C ARG A 69 4.63 11.52 1.04
N ASP A 70 5.74 11.61 0.34
CA ASP A 70 6.50 12.85 0.19
C ASP A 70 5.63 13.97 -0.39
N GLN A 71 4.76 13.66 -1.37
CA GLN A 71 3.78 14.60 -1.89
C GLN A 71 2.74 15.03 -0.85
N HIS A 72 2.22 14.07 -0.08
CA HIS A 72 1.23 14.33 0.97
C HIS A 72 1.80 15.20 2.09
N ASP A 73 3.07 14.99 2.44
CA ASP A 73 3.77 15.65 3.54
C ASP A 73 4.44 16.97 3.09
N GLY A 74 4.27 17.36 1.82
CA GLY A 74 4.80 18.60 1.27
C GLY A 74 6.30 18.57 0.95
N LEU A 75 6.95 17.40 1.04
CA LEU A 75 8.35 17.20 0.71
C LEU A 75 8.61 17.13 -0.80
N ALA A 76 7.57 16.81 -1.59
CA ALA A 76 7.66 16.72 -3.04
C ALA A 76 6.46 17.40 -3.74
N PRO A 77 6.66 17.95 -4.95
CA PRO A 77 5.57 18.50 -5.74
C PRO A 77 4.66 17.38 -6.28
N LYS A 78 3.36 17.68 -6.36
CA LYS A 78 2.34 16.79 -6.93
C LYS A 78 1.67 17.45 -8.14
N PRO A 79 1.61 16.77 -9.30
CA PRO A 79 0.93 17.29 -10.48
C PRO A 79 -0.60 17.30 -10.31
N ASN A 80 -1.29 18.08 -11.14
CA ASN A 80 -2.75 18.15 -11.24
C ASN A 80 -3.47 18.39 -9.90
N GLN A 81 -2.87 19.17 -8.99
CA GLN A 81 -3.55 19.63 -7.79
C GLN A 81 -4.20 20.99 -8.06
N THR A 82 -5.37 21.23 -7.48
CA THR A 82 -6.03 22.53 -7.53
C THR A 82 -5.33 23.48 -6.58
N CYS A 83 -4.74 24.55 -7.11
CA CYS A 83 -4.11 25.58 -6.30
C CYS A 83 -5.16 26.30 -5.46
N TRP A 84 -4.94 26.49 -4.16
CA TRP A 84 -5.93 27.15 -3.30
C TRP A 84 -6.00 28.67 -3.53
N LEU A 85 -4.98 29.27 -4.14
CA LEU A 85 -4.91 30.72 -4.41
C LEU A 85 -5.50 31.10 -5.77
N CYS A 86 -5.17 30.35 -6.83
CA CYS A 86 -5.63 30.66 -8.19
C CYS A 86 -6.68 29.70 -8.74
N GLU A 87 -7.06 28.67 -7.97
CA GLU A 87 -8.09 27.66 -8.33
C GLU A 87 -7.79 26.83 -9.60
N GLU A 88 -6.64 27.02 -10.23
CA GLU A 88 -6.22 26.26 -11.41
C GLU A 88 -5.54 24.94 -11.03
N ARG A 89 -5.65 23.93 -11.91
CA ARG A 89 -4.92 22.66 -11.79
C ARG A 89 -3.48 22.85 -12.24
N ARG A 90 -2.54 22.65 -11.33
CA ARG A 90 -1.10 22.84 -11.57
C ARG A 90 -0.28 21.77 -10.84
N THR A 91 1.04 21.81 -11.06
CA THR A 91 1.98 21.14 -10.16
C THR A 91 2.16 22.01 -8.92
N CYS A 92 1.75 21.48 -7.77
CA CYS A 92 1.72 22.21 -6.51
C CYS A 92 2.53 21.51 -5.42
N MET A 93 2.98 22.27 -4.44
CA MET A 93 3.55 21.77 -3.19
C MET A 93 2.51 21.89 -2.08
N ARG A 94 2.52 20.96 -1.11
CA ARG A 94 1.60 21.05 0.02
C ARG A 94 2.22 21.90 1.12
N ILE A 95 1.52 22.95 1.53
CA ILE A 95 1.96 23.91 2.55
C ILE A 95 0.76 24.13 3.48
N ASP A 96 0.96 23.91 4.78
CA ASP A 96 -0.08 24.05 5.80
C ASP A 96 -1.41 23.37 5.43
N GLY A 97 -1.30 22.16 4.86
CA GLY A 97 -2.42 21.35 4.43
C GLY A 97 -3.08 21.78 3.11
N ARG A 98 -2.69 22.90 2.51
CA ARG A 98 -3.20 23.44 1.23
C ARG A 98 -2.23 23.19 0.08
N TRP A 99 -2.72 23.26 -1.15
CA TRP A 99 -1.91 23.08 -2.36
C TRP A 99 -1.57 24.42 -2.99
N GLU A 100 -0.28 24.72 -3.12
CA GLU A 100 0.19 25.97 -3.70
C GLU A 100 1.07 25.74 -4.92
N CYS A 101 0.71 26.37 -6.03
CA CYS A 101 1.53 26.34 -7.22
C CYS A 101 2.74 27.28 -7.06
N MET A 102 3.84 26.98 -7.75
CA MET A 102 5.07 27.78 -7.69
C MET A 102 4.86 29.28 -7.96
N ARG A 103 3.94 29.62 -8.90
CA ARG A 103 3.64 31.01 -9.24
C ARG A 103 2.99 31.78 -8.09
N CYS A 104 2.02 31.17 -7.41
CA CYS A 104 1.33 31.81 -6.29
C CYS A 104 2.23 31.91 -5.06
N ARG A 105 3.12 30.92 -4.85
CA ARG A 105 4.13 30.94 -3.78
C ARG A 105 5.15 32.06 -3.90
N ALA A 106 5.46 32.48 -5.12
CA ALA A 106 6.46 33.52 -5.36
C ALA A 106 5.94 34.93 -4.98
N VAL A 107 4.64 35.08 -4.72
CA VAL A 107 3.98 36.38 -4.48
C VAL A 107 3.15 36.42 -3.19
N SER A 108 3.12 35.31 -2.44
CA SER A 108 2.43 35.15 -1.15
C SER A 108 3.32 35.54 0.02
#